data_AF-A0A940SIK3-F1
#
_entry.id   AF-A0A940SIK3-F1
#
_cell.length_a   1.000
_cell.length_b   1.000
_cell.length_c   1.000
_cell.angle_alpha   90.00
_cell.angle_beta   90.00
_cell.angle_gamma   90.00
#
_symmetry.space_group_name_H-M   'P 1'
#
loop_
_entity.id
_entity.type
_entity.pdbx_description
1 polymer ?
#
loop_
_entity_poly.entity_id
_entity_poly.type
_entity_poly.pdbx_seq_one_letter_code
_entity_poly.pdbx_strand_id
1 'polypeptide(L)' 'MHYTCSVKGVCSRSVSFELDENNIVSNVEFMGGCHGNLQGIARLSEGRPAEELIDILEGVHCGFKPTS' A
#
# COMPACT_ATOMS: atom_id res chain seq x y z
N MET A 1 -1.12 -10.66 -11.34
CA MET A 1 -1.91 -11.38 -10.33
C MET A 1 -2.56 -10.37 -9.40
N HIS A 2 -3.82 -10.54 -9.04
CA HIS A 2 -4.54 -9.63 -8.13
C HIS A 2 -4.46 -10.12 -6.68
N TYR A 3 -4.16 -9.20 -5.76
CA TYR A 3 -4.04 -9.44 -4.33
C TYR A 3 -5.01 -8.55 -3.58
N THR A 4 -5.58 -9.09 -2.50
CA THR A 4 -6.33 -8.31 -1.52
C THR A 4 -5.89 -8.73 -0.13
N CYS A 5 -5.39 -7.76 0.64
CA CYS A 5 -4.90 -7.97 1.99
C CYS A 5 -5.79 -7.22 2.97
N SER A 6 -6.34 -7.94 3.96
CA SER A 6 -7.00 -7.30 5.11
C SER A 6 -5.94 -6.92 6.14
N VAL A 7 -5.96 -5.65 6.56
CA VAL A 7 -4.95 -5.09 7.45
C VAL A 7 -5.54 -4.84 8.85
N LYS A 8 -4.70 -4.96 9.88
CA LYS A 8 -5.09 -4.73 11.28
C LYS A 8 -4.13 -3.73 11.91
N GLY A 9 -4.63 -2.92 12.85
CA GLY A 9 -3.83 -1.93 13.58
C GLY A 9 -3.61 -0.59 12.84
N VAL A 10 -4.03 -0.49 11.58
CA VAL A 10 -4.00 0.72 10.75
C VAL A 10 -5.43 1.22 10.46
N CYS A 11 -5.55 2.45 9.93
CA CYS A 11 -6.85 3.07 9.65
C CYS A 11 -7.58 2.45 8.44
N SER A 12 -6.82 1.90 7.48
CA SER A 12 -7.38 1.14 6.36
C SER A 12 -7.88 -0.22 6.83
N ARG A 13 -8.86 -0.78 6.11
CA ARG A 13 -9.45 -2.10 6.38
C ARG A 13 -8.86 -3.14 5.45
N SER A 14 -8.65 -2.77 4.19
CA SER A 14 -7.95 -3.60 3.21
C SER A 14 -7.24 -2.76 2.17
N VAL A 15 -6.28 -3.39 1.51
CA VAL A 15 -5.63 -2.91 0.30
C VAL A 15 -5.74 -3.98 -0.78
N SER A 16 -6.03 -3.58 -2.01
CA SER A 16 -6.01 -4.43 -3.19
C SER A 16 -5.07 -3.85 -4.23
N PHE A 17 -4.35 -4.71 -4.93
CA PHE A 17 -3.37 -4.32 -5.95
C PHE A 17 -3.07 -5.50 -6.87
N GLU A 18 -2.43 -5.21 -7.99
CA GLU A 18 -1.94 -6.20 -8.93
C GLU A 18 -0.40 -6.21 -8.94
N LEU A 19 0.18 -7.39 -9.14
CA LEU A 19 1.61 -7.57 -9.43
C LEU A 19 1.78 -8.29 -10.76
N ASP A 20 2.65 -7.78 -11.62
CA ASP A 20 3.04 -8.46 -12.86
C ASP A 20 4.19 -9.47 -12.63
N GLU A 21 4.69 -10.07 -13.71
CA GLU A 21 5.80 -11.04 -13.67
C GLU A 21 7.14 -10.44 -13.22
N ASN A 22 7.27 -9.10 -13.23
CA ASN A 22 8.44 -8.35 -12.81
C ASN A 22 8.24 -7.66 -11.46
N ASN A 23 7.24 -8.06 -10.67
CA ASN A 23 6.86 -7.46 -9.40
C ASN A 23 6.49 -5.96 -9.49
N ILE A 24 6.05 -5.48 -10.64
CA ILE A 24 5.55 -4.11 -10.78
C ILE A 24 4.14 -4.04 -10.22
N VAL A 25 3.93 -3.10 -9.30
CA VAL A 25 2.65 -2.85 -8.65
C VAL A 25 1.76 -1.99 -9.53
N SER A 26 0.50 -2.39 -9.69
CA SER A 26 -0.53 -1.60 -10.38
C SER A 26 -1.90 -1.73 -9.72
N ASN A 27 -2.85 -0.88 -10.12
CA ASN A 27 -4.25 -0.91 -9.68
C ASN A 27 -4.40 -0.91 -8.15
N VAL A 28 -3.66 -0.05 -7.46
CA VAL A 28 -3.68 0.03 -5.99
C VAL A 28 -4.94 0.73 -5.49
N GLU A 29 -5.72 0.03 -4.66
CA GLU A 29 -6.94 0.55 -4.05
C GLU A 29 -6.95 0.28 -2.54
N PHE A 30 -7.26 1.32 -1.76
CA PHE A 30 -7.40 1.21 -0.32
C PHE A 30 -8.87 1.34 0.09
N MET A 31 -9.33 0.44 0.96
CA MET A 31 -10.66 0.50 1.55
C MET A 31 -10.58 0.98 2.99
N GLY A 32 -11.20 2.13 3.27
CA GLY A 32 -11.18 2.77 4.59
C GLY A 32 -9.87 3.53 4.89
N GLY A 33 -9.96 4.47 5.83
CA GLY A 33 -8.87 5.40 6.17
C GLY A 33 -9.05 6.79 5.55
N CYS A 34 -7.98 7.59 5.51
CA CYS A 34 -8.04 8.95 4.98
C CYS A 34 -8.03 8.93 3.43
N HIS A 35 -9.18 9.24 2.83
CA HIS A 35 -9.38 9.09 1.39
C HIS A 35 -8.37 9.85 0.52
N GLY A 36 -8.05 11.10 0.85
CA GLY A 36 -7.11 11.91 0.06
C GLY A 36 -5.68 11.39 0.11
N ASN A 37 -5.17 11.08 1.31
CA ASN A 37 -3.82 10.57 1.49
C ASN A 37 -3.65 9.19 0.83
N LEU A 38 -4.63 8.29 0.99
CA LEU A 38 -4.57 6.95 0.42
C LEU A 38 -4.65 6.96 -1.10
N GLN A 39 -5.42 7.87 -1.71
CA GLN A 39 -5.36 8.08 -3.16
C GLN A 39 -3.98 8.57 -3.62
N GLY A 40 -3.36 9.46 -2.84
CA GLY A 40 -2.00 9.92 -3.12
C GLY A 40 -0.99 8.77 -3.10
N ILE A 41 -1.02 7.95 -2.04
CA ILE A 41 -0.16 6.77 -1.91
C ILE A 41 -0.41 5.78 -3.05
N ALA A 42 -1.68 5.47 -3.38
CA ALA A 42 -2.01 4.59 -4.49
C ALA A 42 -1.39 5.06 -5.81
N ARG A 43 -1.53 6.35 -6.14
CA ARG A 43 -0.93 6.92 -7.36
C ARG A 43 0.61 6.92 -7.34
N LEU A 44 1.22 7.11 -6.17
CA LEU A 44 2.68 7.06 -6.03
C LEU A 44 3.21 5.63 -6.18
N SER A 45 2.42 4.63 -5.79
CA SER A 45 2.77 3.21 -5.89
C SER A 45 2.58 2.62 -7.30
N GLU A 46 1.79 3.26 -8.15
CA GLU A 46 1.49 2.79 -9.50
C GLU A 46 2.76 2.71 -10.38
N GLY A 47 2.99 1.56 -11.01
CA GLY A 47 4.09 1.33 -11.96
C GLY A 47 5.47 1.21 -11.31
N ARG A 48 5.54 1.01 -9.98
CA ARG A 48 6.80 0.83 -9.26
C ARG A 48 7.07 -0.63 -8.90
N PRO A 49 8.34 -1.06 -8.83
CA PRO A 49 8.71 -2.35 -8.25
C PRO A 49 8.28 -2.44 -6.79
N ALA A 50 7.78 -3.60 -6.38
CA ALA A 50 7.37 -3.84 -5.00
C ALA A 50 8.52 -3.64 -4.02
N GLU A 51 9.75 -4.02 -4.40
CA GLU A 51 10.95 -3.88 -3.57
C GLU A 51 11.28 -2.41 -3.29
N GLU A 52 11.15 -1.53 -4.28
CA GLU A 52 11.35 -0.09 -4.10
C GLU A 52 10.32 0.49 -3.11
N LEU A 53 9.06 0.04 -3.19
CA LEU A 53 8.03 0.49 -2.28
C LEU A 53 8.27 0.00 -0.84
N ILE A 54 8.76 -1.22 -0.67
CA ILE A 54 9.14 -1.74 0.65
C ILE A 54 10.25 -0.88 1.24
N ASP A 55 11.33 -0.64 0.51
CA ASP A 55 12.48 0.14 0.97
C ASP A 55 12.11 1.57 1.39
N ILE A 56 11.15 2.19 0.68
CA ILE A 56 10.71 3.57 0.96
C ILE A 56 9.72 3.63 2.13
N LEU A 57 8.86 2.62 2.29
CA LEU A 57 7.72 2.67 3.22
C LEU A 57 7.97 1.92 4.53
N GLU A 58 8.96 1.03 4.59
CA GLU A 58 9.31 0.30 5.81
C GLU A 58 9.71 1.27 6.93
N GLY A 59 9.17 1.05 8.13
CA GLY A 59 9.43 1.87 9.31
C GLY A 59 8.60 3.15 9.42
N VAL A 60 7.62 3.37 8.54
CA VAL A 60 6.73 4.55 8.58
C VAL A 60 5.64 4.40 9.65
N HIS A 61 5.99 4.72 10.89
CA HIS A 61 5.09 4.58 12.03
C HIS A 61 3.95 5.60 12.09
N CYS A 62 2.78 5.15 12.56
CA CYS A 62 1.67 6.02 12.94
C CYS A 62 1.76 6.38 14.44
N GLY A 63 2.47 7.47 14.75
CA GLY A 63 2.77 7.84 16.15
C GLY A 63 3.66 6.77 16.81
N PHE A 64 3.18 6.17 17.91
CA PHE A 64 3.90 5.09 18.60
C PHE A 64 3.60 3.69 18.06
N LYS A 65 2.70 3.56 17.07
CA LYS A 65 2.34 2.26 16.51
C LYS A 65 3.39 1.83 15.47
N PRO A 66 4.02 0.65 15.61
CA PRO A 66 4.90 0.12 14.58
C PRO A 66 4.03 -0.40 13.43
N THR A 67 3.70 0.49 12.50
CA THR A 67 2.92 0.22 11.29
C THR A 67 3.83 0.47 10.10
N SER A 68 3.82 -0.43 9.11
CA SER A 68 4.74 -0.46 7.96
C SER A 68 6.18 -0.84 8.28
#